data_AF-A0A8H4QED7-F1
#
_entry.id   AF-A0A8H4QED7-F1
#
_cell.length_a   1.000
_cell.length_b   1.000
_cell.length_c   1.000
_cell.angle_alpha   90.00
_cell.angle_beta   90.00
_cell.angle_gamma   90.00
#
_symmetry.space_group_name_H-M   'P 1'
#
loop_
_entity.id
_entity.type
_entity.pdbx_description
1 polymer ?
#
loop_
_entity_poly.entity_id
_entity_poly.type
_entity_poly.pdbx_seq_one_letter_code
_entity_poly.pdbx_strand_id
1 'polypeptide(L)'
;MVYDWENKEEICYRMYIEEKKSLEEIMEYMKEELKFAPSKRAFQTQFKRWDFPSKQNPAHKNAALVQRVKELWDCNTSQREMLRLLNEEGFEIKERELMRQEA
;
A
#
# COMPACT_ATOMS: atom_id res chain seq x y z
N MET A 1 -24.47 -18.36 -1.89
CA MET A 1 -23.32 -18.99 -2.55
C MET A 1 -22.08 -18.60 -1.77
N VAL A 2 -21.54 -19.51 -0.96
CA VAL A 2 -20.27 -19.30 -0.26
C VAL A 2 -19.20 -19.75 -1.24
N TYR A 3 -18.50 -18.78 -1.84
CA TYR A 3 -17.37 -19.11 -2.68
C TYR A 3 -16.22 -19.59 -1.80
N ASP A 4 -15.47 -20.57 -2.29
CA ASP A 4 -14.36 -21.16 -1.55
C ASP A 4 -13.11 -20.30 -1.70
N TRP A 5 -12.96 -19.33 -0.78
CA TRP A 5 -11.87 -18.35 -0.77
C TRP A 5 -10.62 -18.87 -0.04
N GLU A 6 -10.69 -20.05 0.58
CA GLU A 6 -9.53 -20.70 1.22
C GLU A 6 -8.38 -20.84 0.20
N ASN A 7 -7.18 -20.46 0.64
CA ASN A 7 -5.92 -20.43 -0.13
C ASN A 7 -5.84 -19.39 -1.27
N LYS A 8 -6.90 -18.59 -1.50
CA LYS A 8 -6.91 -17.53 -2.52
C LYS A 8 -6.53 -16.17 -1.97
N GLU A 9 -6.63 -16.01 -0.65
CA GLU A 9 -6.23 -14.81 0.07
C GLU A 9 -4.74 -14.49 -0.14
N GLU A 10 -3.87 -15.49 0.01
CA GLU A 10 -2.42 -15.32 -0.14
C GLU A 10 -2.03 -14.91 -1.57
N ILE A 11 -2.66 -15.53 -2.57
CA ILE A 11 -2.45 -15.19 -3.99
C ILE A 11 -2.92 -13.75 -4.26
N CYS A 12 -4.12 -13.40 -3.78
CA CYS A 12 -4.64 -12.03 -3.87
C CYS A 12 -3.71 -11.04 -3.17
N TYR A 13 -3.23 -11.35 -1.97
CA TYR A 13 -2.33 -10.51 -1.19
C TYR A 13 -1.03 -10.28 -1.95
N ARG A 14 -0.41 -11.34 -2.44
CA ARG A 14 0.83 -11.27 -3.22
C ARG A 14 0.66 -10.40 -4.45
N MET A 15 -0.37 -10.65 -5.26
CA MET A 15 -0.58 -9.86 -6.47
C MET A 15 -0.98 -8.41 -6.17
N TYR A 16 -1.75 -8.17 -5.12
CA TYR A 16 -2.23 -6.84 -4.76
C TYR A 16 -1.14 -5.99 -4.09
N ILE A 17 -0.31 -6.57 -3.23
CA ILE A 17 0.70 -5.89 -2.42
C ILE A 17 2.09 -5.95 -3.08
N GLU A 18 2.59 -7.14 -3.41
CA GLU A 18 3.93 -7.29 -3.99
C GLU A 18 3.93 -6.82 -5.44
N GLU A 19 2.99 -7.31 -6.25
CA GLU A 19 2.95 -7.00 -7.68
C GLU A 19 2.19 -5.72 -8.01
N LYS A 20 1.55 -5.10 -7.00
CA LYS A 20 0.72 -3.88 -7.13
C LYS A 20 -0.36 -3.98 -8.22
N LYS A 21 -0.78 -5.19 -8.61
CA LYS A 21 -1.78 -5.44 -9.66
C LYS A 21 -3.16 -4.94 -9.30
N SER A 22 -3.89 -4.48 -10.30
CA SER A 22 -5.27 -4.00 -10.15
C SER A 22 -6.23 -5.15 -9.80
N LEU A 23 -7.41 -4.81 -9.26
CA LEU A 23 -8.42 -5.83 -8.95
C LEU A 23 -8.84 -6.62 -10.21
N GLU A 24 -8.86 -5.95 -11.37
CA GLU A 24 -9.24 -6.57 -12.65
C GLU A 24 -8.21 -7.58 -13.12
N GLU A 25 -6.92 -7.27 -13.01
CA GLU A 25 -5.85 -8.25 -13.27
C GLU A 25 -5.90 -9.45 -12.32
N ILE A 26 -6.23 -9.23 -11.04
CA ILE A 26 -6.39 -10.32 -10.08
C ILE A 26 -7.60 -11.20 -10.43
N MET A 27 -8.71 -10.59 -10.87
CA MET A 27 -9.88 -11.32 -11.33
C MET A 27 -9.57 -12.18 -12.56
N GLU A 28 -8.81 -11.64 -13.51
CA GLU A 28 -8.42 -12.36 -14.73
C GLU A 28 -7.49 -13.54 -14.40
N TYR A 29 -6.48 -13.31 -13.56
CA TYR A 29 -5.58 -14.37 -13.08
C TYR A 29 -6.34 -15.49 -12.35
N MET A 30 -7.26 -15.15 -11.44
CA MET A 30 -8.07 -16.16 -10.74
C MET A 30 -8.99 -16.94 -11.68
N LYS A 31 -9.48 -16.30 -12.73
CA LYS A 31 -10.30 -16.95 -13.76
C LYS A 31 -9.47 -17.91 -14.61
N GLU A 32 -8.23 -17.56 -14.97
CA GLU A 32 -7.39 -18.40 -15.83
C GLU A 32 -6.75 -19.56 -15.06
N GLU A 33 -6.11 -19.27 -13.93
CA GLU A 33 -5.33 -20.27 -13.17
C GLU A 33 -6.22 -21.16 -12.30
N LEU A 34 -7.18 -20.56 -11.59
CA LEU A 34 -7.99 -21.25 -10.59
C LEU A 34 -9.39 -21.60 -11.11
N LYS A 35 -9.71 -21.23 -12.36
CA LYS A 35 -11.07 -21.28 -12.94
C LYS A 35 -12.12 -20.66 -12.03
N PHE A 36 -11.70 -19.68 -11.23
CA PHE A 36 -12.47 -19.08 -10.17
C PHE A 36 -12.82 -17.65 -10.56
N ALA A 37 -14.03 -17.49 -11.10
CA ALA A 37 -14.52 -16.22 -11.64
C ALA A 37 -15.78 -15.73 -10.90
N PRO A 38 -15.69 -15.39 -9.60
CA PRO A 38 -16.80 -14.74 -8.91
C PRO A 38 -16.98 -13.31 -9.42
N SER A 39 -18.14 -12.71 -9.11
CA SER A 39 -18.46 -11.35 -9.57
C SER A 39 -17.51 -10.29 -8.97
N LYS A 40 -17.35 -9.15 -9.65
CA LYS A 40 -16.58 -7.99 -9.15
C LYS A 40 -17.02 -7.58 -7.73
N ARG A 41 -18.32 -7.67 -7.44
CA ARG A 41 -18.89 -7.38 -6.11
C ARG A 41 -18.43 -8.38 -5.04
N ALA A 42 -18.32 -9.67 -5.39
CA ALA A 42 -17.82 -10.69 -4.48
C ALA A 42 -16.34 -10.43 -4.13
N PHE A 43 -15.51 -10.11 -5.14
CA PHE A 43 -14.13 -9.68 -4.93
C PHE A 43 -14.03 -8.44 -4.03
N GLN A 44 -14.79 -7.38 -4.32
CA GLN A 44 -14.77 -6.16 -3.51
C GLN A 44 -15.16 -6.42 -2.04
N THR A 45 -16.20 -7.22 -1.83
CA THR A 45 -16.66 -7.58 -0.48
C THR A 45 -15.61 -8.40 0.25
N GLN A 46 -14.96 -9.33 -0.45
CA GLN A 46 -13.95 -10.19 0.14
C GLN A 46 -12.64 -9.45 0.41
N PHE A 47 -12.17 -8.61 -0.52
CA PHE A 47 -11.02 -7.72 -0.31
C PHE A 47 -11.24 -6.77 0.88
N LYS A 48 -12.47 -6.27 1.06
CA LYS A 48 -12.84 -5.52 2.27
C LYS A 48 -12.78 -6.36 3.53
N ARG A 49 -13.19 -7.62 3.45
CA ARG A 49 -13.21 -8.55 4.60
C ARG A 49 -11.81 -9.00 5.00
N TRP A 50 -10.91 -9.15 4.03
CA TRP A 50 -9.50 -9.45 4.24
C TRP A 50 -8.69 -8.27 4.76
N ASP A 51 -9.24 -7.05 4.69
CA ASP A 51 -8.60 -5.82 5.16
C ASP A 51 -7.14 -5.69 4.67
N PHE A 52 -6.93 -5.99 3.37
CA PHE A 52 -5.58 -5.95 2.81
C PHE A 52 -4.94 -4.58 3.05
N PRO A 53 -3.66 -4.53 3.49
CA PRO A 53 -2.98 -3.28 3.72
C PRO A 53 -3.04 -2.44 2.44
N SER A 54 -3.31 -1.15 2.57
CA SER A 54 -3.33 -0.25 1.42
C SER A 54 -2.03 -0.40 0.62
N LYS A 55 -2.11 -0.43 -0.71
CA LYS A 55 -0.93 -0.36 -1.61
C LYS A 55 -0.04 0.85 -1.34
N GLN A 56 -0.58 1.85 -0.64
CA GLN A 56 0.21 2.92 -0.07
C GLN A 56 0.95 2.34 1.13
N ASN A 57 2.22 2.00 0.93
CA ASN A 57 3.16 1.84 2.02
C ASN A 57 3.14 3.16 2.80
N PRO A 58 2.49 3.23 3.97
CA PRO A 58 2.18 4.51 4.53
C PRO A 58 3.49 5.06 5.08
N ALA A 59 3.98 6.17 4.51
CA ALA A 59 5.23 6.82 4.94
C ALA A 59 5.28 6.99 6.48
N HIS A 60 4.10 7.22 7.07
CA HIS A 60 3.84 7.33 8.51
C HIS A 60 4.00 6.04 9.35
N LYS A 61 4.07 4.85 8.75
CA LYS A 61 4.41 3.60 9.46
C LYS A 61 5.91 3.40 9.60
N ASN A 62 6.73 4.19 8.90
CA ASN A 62 8.18 4.08 9.00
C ASN A 62 8.67 4.97 10.15
N ALA A 63 8.89 4.38 11.32
CA ALA A 63 9.40 5.09 12.50
C ALA A 63 10.72 5.83 12.22
N ALA A 64 11.57 5.28 11.34
CA ALA A 64 12.80 5.93 10.91
C ALA A 64 12.54 7.21 10.11
N LEU A 65 11.49 7.23 9.27
CA LEU A 65 11.09 8.43 8.55
C LEU A 65 10.63 9.53 9.50
N VAL A 66 9.79 9.20 10.48
CA VAL A 66 9.28 10.18 11.46
C VAL A 66 10.43 10.77 12.28
N GLN A 67 11.36 9.94 12.73
CA GLN A 67 12.55 10.40 13.44
C GLN A 67 13.41 11.32 12.56
N ARG A 68 13.64 10.93 11.30
CA ARG A 68 14.47 11.70 10.38
C ARG A 68 13.87 13.05 10.00
N VAL A 69 12.55 13.08 9.78
CA VAL A 69 11.79 14.32 9.60
C VAL A 69 12.05 15.23 10.81
N LYS A 70 11.90 14.73 12.03
CA LYS A 70 12.13 15.53 13.24
C LYS A 70 13.55 16.09 13.34
N GLU A 71 14.57 15.30 13.03
CA GLU A 71 15.97 15.76 12.99
C GLU A 71 16.19 16.90 11.99
N LEU A 72 15.60 16.78 10.79
CA LEU A 72 15.70 17.82 9.76
C LEU A 72 14.94 19.09 10.14
N TRP A 73 13.83 18.95 10.86
CA TRP A 73 13.07 20.05 11.48
C TRP A 73 13.91 20.78 12.52
N ASP A 74 14.56 20.04 13.43
CA ASP A 74 15.44 20.62 14.47
C ASP A 74 16.64 21.36 13.85
N CYS A 75 17.11 20.92 12.68
CA CYS A 75 18.13 21.60 11.88
C CYS A 75 17.63 22.81 11.08
N ASN A 76 16.33 23.17 11.19
CA ASN A 76 15.70 24.26 10.46
C ASN A 76 15.78 24.10 8.92
N THR A 77 15.73 22.84 8.45
CA THR A 77 15.83 22.49 7.03
C THR A 77 14.54 22.88 6.30
N SER A 78 14.66 23.40 5.08
CA SER A 78 13.47 23.75 4.28
C SER A 78 12.68 22.50 3.86
N GLN A 79 11.35 22.57 3.83
CA GLN A 79 10.48 21.44 3.44
C GLN A 79 10.87 20.80 2.09
N ARG A 80 11.33 21.62 1.14
CA ARG A 80 11.82 21.16 -0.16
C ARG A 80 13.11 20.35 -0.06
N GLU A 81 14.05 20.79 0.78
CA GLU A 81 15.27 20.03 1.05
C GLU A 81 14.98 18.76 1.85
N MET A 82 14.06 18.82 2.81
CA MET A 82 13.65 17.66 3.57
C MET A 82 13.09 16.56 2.68
N LEU A 83 12.16 16.91 1.79
CA LEU A 83 11.63 15.98 0.79
C LEU A 83 12.73 15.36 -0.06
N ARG A 84 13.69 16.17 -0.50
CA ARG A 84 14.79 15.71 -1.33
C ARG A 84 15.68 14.73 -0.56
N LEU A 85 16.10 15.08 0.66
CA LEU A 85 16.96 14.24 1.51
C LEU A 85 16.27 12.92 1.85
N LEU A 86 14.98 12.96 2.21
CA LEU A 86 14.22 11.76 2.52
C LEU A 86 14.07 10.84 1.31
N ASN A 87 13.79 11.39 0.12
CA ASN A 87 13.75 10.58 -1.10
C ASN A 87 15.15 10.06 -1.51
N GLU A 88 16.22 10.83 -1.32
CA GLU A 88 17.61 10.40 -1.55
C GLU A 88 18.03 9.28 -0.58
N GLU A 89 17.52 9.29 0.66
CA GLU A 89 17.71 8.24 1.66
C GLU A 89 16.84 6.99 1.40
N GLY A 90 15.96 7.02 0.37
CA GLY A 90 15.13 5.89 -0.05
C GLY A 90 13.71 5.88 0.55
N PHE A 91 13.31 6.96 1.23
CA PHE A 91 11.94 7.13 1.70
C PHE A 91 11.06 7.71 0.59
N GLU A 92 10.14 6.92 0.05
CA GLU A 92 9.13 7.40 -0.90
C GLU A 92 8.04 8.22 -0.18
N ILE A 93 8.35 9.47 0.16
CA ILE A 93 7.43 10.42 0.81
C ILE A 93 7.06 11.57 -0.13
N LYS A 94 5.77 11.93 -0.14
CA LYS A 94 5.25 13.09 -0.88
C LYS A 94 5.05 14.29 0.04
N GLU A 95 5.01 15.49 -0.54
CA GLU A 95 4.82 16.76 0.18
C GLU A 95 3.60 16.75 1.12
N ARG A 96 2.47 16.20 0.64
CA ARG A 96 1.25 16.06 1.46
C ARG A 96 1.42 15.13 2.66
N GLU A 97 2.30 14.15 2.57
CA GLU A 97 2.59 13.21 3.65
C GLU A 97 3.56 13.82 4.66
N LEU A 98 4.52 14.64 4.20
CA LEU A 98 5.41 15.42 5.06
C LEU A 98 4.61 16.41 5.92
N MET A 99 3.72 17.20 5.31
CA MET A 99 2.87 18.17 6.00
C MET A 99 1.94 17.54 7.06
N ARG A 100 1.65 16.24 6.93
CA ARG A 100 0.78 15.52 7.87
C ARG A 100 1.51 15.06 9.13
N GLN A 101 2.85 15.08 9.14
CA GLN A 101 3.67 14.70 10.31
C GLN A 101 3.79 15.83 11.36
N GLU A 102 3.34 17.04 11.03
CA GLU A 102 3.41 18.22 11.92
C GLU A 102 2.13 18.48 12.75
N ALA A 103 1.03 17.79 12.43
CA ALA A 103 -0.29 18.00 13.06
C ALA A 103 -0.55 17.01 14.19
#